data_AF-A0A1A7PW39-F1
#
_entry.id   AF-A0A1A7PW39-F1
#
_cell.length_a   1.000
_cell.length_b   1.000
_cell.length_c   1.000
_cell.angle_alpha   90.00
_cell.angle_beta   90.00
_cell.angle_gamma   90.00
#
_symmetry.space_group_name_H-M   'P 1'
#
loop_
_entity.id
_entity.type
_entity.pdbx_description
1 polymer ?
#
loop_
_entity_poly.entity_id
_entity_poly.type
_entity_poly.pdbx_seq_one_letter_code
_entity_poly.pdbx_strand_id
1 'polypeptide(L)'
;MCGFVFSSSAQPSEAFKRSFDHIFHRGPDHQAVICADDATWGFHRLSIMDLSSQGNQPFQHDGISLICNGEVYNYTELKELLSSTYTFHSGSDCEVLIPLYQRVGVDVMMKMLDAEFALVLKDSKTGTLIAGRDPIGIRPMFYGYDKETGSIAFASEAKGLIDWCRDIHPFPPGHYYLNGEFICYNDIADPKVVVDQDLDTITSTLRAKLEKAVIKRLHSDAPLGFLLSGGLDSSLVCAIAQKHLDKPIKTFAIGMDTDPIDLKYAKEVADYLGSEHTEVIMTKDEVLAALEKVIWHLETWDITTIRASIGMYLVCKYIHEQTNLKVLLTGEVSDEIFGYKYTDFAPNAAEFQKEAQKRIRELYMYDVLRADRCLAANSLEARVPFGDIDFVDYAMSVNPEKKMNVYNKGKYLLRKAFEGTNYLPDSILYREKAAFSDAVGHSMVDHLKAFAESKYSDEDLAKAKEKYPYGTPFTKESLLYRDIFEKFYPGQSHWIKDFWMPNKEWEGCNVNDPSARVLGNYGDSGK
;
A
#
# COMPACT_ATOMS: atom_id res chain seq x y z
N MET A 1 -8.08 -0.01 -8.59
CA MET A 1 -8.08 1.03 -7.55
C MET A 1 -9.03 2.11 -7.95
N CYS A 2 -10.03 2.41 -7.14
CA CYS A 2 -10.97 3.50 -7.38
C CYS A 2 -10.63 4.72 -6.51
N GLY A 3 -11.29 5.84 -6.77
CA GLY A 3 -11.28 7.02 -5.91
C GLY A 3 -12.69 7.38 -5.49
N PHE A 4 -12.88 7.87 -4.28
CA PHE A 4 -14.17 8.40 -3.85
C PHE A 4 -14.03 9.65 -2.99
N VAL A 5 -15.09 10.45 -2.98
CA VAL A 5 -15.35 11.55 -2.04
C VAL A 5 -16.80 11.46 -1.59
N PHE A 6 -17.03 11.44 -0.29
CA PHE A 6 -18.36 11.38 0.32
C PHE A 6 -18.59 12.62 1.19
N SER A 7 -19.77 13.22 1.06
CA SER A 7 -20.25 14.27 1.97
C SER A 7 -21.62 13.88 2.52
N SER A 8 -21.81 14.06 3.83
CA SER A 8 -23.14 13.91 4.46
C SER A 8 -24.11 15.06 4.13
N SER A 9 -23.73 15.98 3.23
CA SER A 9 -24.59 17.03 2.68
C SER A 9 -25.16 16.61 1.31
N ALA A 10 -26.44 16.89 1.07
CA ALA A 10 -27.12 16.59 -0.19
C ALA A 10 -26.84 17.60 -1.33
N GLN A 11 -25.98 18.61 -1.09
CA GLN A 11 -25.63 19.63 -2.07
C GLN A 11 -24.10 19.72 -2.22
N PRO A 12 -23.51 19.21 -3.33
CA PRO A 12 -22.08 19.35 -3.56
C PRO A 12 -21.72 20.82 -3.76
N SER A 13 -20.85 21.35 -2.90
CA SER A 13 -20.25 22.66 -3.09
C SER A 13 -19.31 22.66 -4.31
N GLU A 14 -18.99 23.83 -4.84
CA GLU A 14 -17.97 23.94 -5.90
C GLU A 14 -16.59 23.48 -5.41
N ALA A 15 -16.31 23.60 -4.11
CA ALA A 15 -15.08 23.09 -3.53
C ALA A 15 -15.06 21.56 -3.46
N PHE A 16 -16.20 20.91 -3.17
CA PHE A 16 -16.33 19.45 -3.28
C PHE A 16 -16.01 18.99 -4.71
N LYS A 17 -16.59 19.62 -5.73
CA LYS A 17 -16.39 19.23 -7.14
C LYS A 17 -14.92 19.34 -7.56
N ARG A 18 -14.24 20.44 -7.21
CA ARG A 18 -12.80 20.59 -7.47
C ARG A 18 -11.96 19.53 -6.77
N SER A 19 -12.24 19.26 -5.50
CA SER A 19 -11.53 18.21 -4.75
C SER A 19 -11.83 16.80 -5.28
N PHE A 20 -13.03 16.56 -5.80
CA PHE A 20 -13.37 15.34 -6.52
C PHE A 20 -12.50 15.18 -7.77
N ASP A 21 -12.26 16.24 -8.55
CA ASP A 21 -11.39 16.19 -9.74
C ASP A 21 -9.92 15.93 -9.38
N HIS A 22 -9.44 16.36 -8.21
CA HIS A 22 -8.06 16.11 -7.75
C HIS A 22 -7.71 14.63 -7.59
N ILE A 23 -8.70 13.73 -7.55
CA ILE A 23 -8.49 12.29 -7.38
C ILE A 23 -8.90 11.47 -8.62
N PHE A 24 -9.12 12.13 -9.76
CA PHE A 24 -9.53 11.51 -11.03
C PHE A 24 -8.55 10.40 -11.48
N HIS A 25 -7.25 10.60 -11.28
CA HIS A 25 -6.20 9.65 -11.71
C HIS A 25 -6.43 8.24 -11.20
N ARG A 26 -7.09 8.08 -10.05
CA ARG A 26 -7.36 6.78 -9.45
C ARG A 26 -8.29 5.95 -10.33
N GLY A 27 -9.31 6.56 -10.95
CA GLY A 27 -10.37 5.84 -11.65
C GLY A 27 -10.90 6.57 -12.89
N PRO A 28 -10.17 6.53 -14.01
CA PRO A 28 -10.52 7.27 -15.22
C PRO A 28 -11.66 6.63 -16.05
N ASP A 29 -12.05 5.38 -15.78
CA ASP A 29 -12.98 4.65 -16.65
C ASP A 29 -14.42 5.15 -16.56
N HIS A 30 -14.85 5.61 -15.37
CA HIS A 30 -16.18 6.18 -15.16
C HIS A 30 -16.21 7.12 -13.95
N GLN A 31 -16.92 8.23 -14.06
CA GLN A 31 -17.09 9.21 -13.00
C GLN A 31 -18.58 9.40 -12.69
N ALA A 32 -18.93 9.41 -11.41
CA ALA A 32 -20.27 9.73 -10.96
C ALA A 32 -20.23 10.67 -9.76
N VAL A 33 -21.06 11.70 -9.80
CA VAL A 33 -21.45 12.46 -8.61
C VAL A 33 -22.96 12.38 -8.52
N ILE A 34 -23.48 11.71 -7.49
CA ILE A 34 -24.92 11.61 -7.26
C ILE A 34 -25.29 12.17 -5.88
N CYS A 35 -26.49 12.73 -5.78
CA CYS A 35 -27.10 13.07 -4.50
C CYS A 35 -28.13 11.98 -4.17
N ALA A 36 -27.90 11.23 -3.10
CA ALA A 36 -28.77 10.14 -2.66
C ALA A 36 -28.75 10.06 -1.14
N ASP A 37 -29.89 9.71 -0.55
CA ASP A 37 -30.03 9.49 0.90
C ASP A 37 -29.53 10.67 1.74
N ASP A 38 -29.87 11.92 1.38
CA ASP A 38 -29.36 13.14 2.03
C ASP A 38 -27.82 13.21 2.12
N ALA A 39 -27.13 12.72 1.09
CA ALA A 39 -25.68 12.73 0.99
C ALA A 39 -25.25 12.92 -0.47
N THR A 40 -23.99 13.31 -0.66
CA THR A 40 -23.33 13.41 -1.95
C THR A 40 -22.27 12.31 -2.07
N TRP A 41 -22.33 11.57 -3.17
CA TRP A 41 -21.47 10.44 -3.47
C TRP A 41 -20.69 10.74 -4.74
N GLY A 42 -19.38 11.00 -4.62
CA GLY A 42 -18.45 11.11 -5.72
C GLY A 42 -17.65 9.83 -5.87
N PHE A 43 -17.64 9.23 -7.07
CA PHE A 43 -16.86 8.03 -7.36
C PHE A 43 -16.15 8.11 -8.71
N HIS A 44 -14.86 7.77 -8.71
CA HIS A 44 -14.00 7.56 -9.88
C HIS A 44 -13.66 6.08 -9.96
N ARG A 45 -14.10 5.41 -11.02
CA ARG A 45 -13.98 3.96 -11.19
C ARG A 45 -12.77 3.61 -12.03
N LEU A 46 -11.95 2.69 -11.53
CA LEU A 46 -11.10 1.83 -12.36
C LEU A 46 -11.76 0.46 -12.43
N SER A 47 -12.18 0.06 -13.62
CA SER A 47 -12.96 -1.15 -13.87
C SER A 47 -12.02 -2.36 -13.94
N ILE A 48 -12.03 -3.19 -12.89
CA ILE A 48 -11.21 -4.41 -12.77
C ILE A 48 -12.08 -5.66 -12.73
N MET A 49 -13.01 -5.75 -11.77
CA MET A 49 -14.03 -6.79 -11.67
C MET A 49 -15.35 -6.27 -12.24
N ASP A 50 -15.88 -6.95 -13.27
CA ASP A 50 -16.97 -6.49 -14.15
C ASP A 50 -16.63 -5.22 -14.94
N LEU A 51 -16.17 -5.38 -16.17
CA LEU A 51 -15.81 -4.23 -17.03
C LEU A 51 -17.03 -3.46 -17.58
N SER A 52 -18.25 -3.94 -17.34
CA SER A 52 -19.47 -3.27 -17.79
C SER A 52 -19.88 -2.12 -16.85
N SER A 53 -20.92 -1.38 -17.26
CA SER A 53 -21.53 -0.34 -16.42
C SER A 53 -22.28 -0.89 -15.21
N GLN A 54 -22.52 -2.20 -15.13
CA GLN A 54 -23.24 -2.80 -14.00
C GLN A 54 -22.42 -2.77 -12.71
N GLY A 55 -21.09 -2.72 -12.81
CA GLY A 55 -20.20 -2.53 -11.67
C GLY A 55 -19.93 -1.06 -11.31
N ASN A 56 -20.65 -0.10 -11.93
CA ASN A 56 -20.53 1.31 -11.57
C ASN A 56 -21.09 1.58 -10.19
N GLN A 57 -20.44 2.50 -9.46
CA GLN A 57 -20.79 2.86 -8.09
C GLN A 57 -21.26 4.31 -8.02
N PRO A 58 -22.06 4.70 -7.00
CA PRO A 58 -22.47 3.89 -5.83
C PRO A 58 -23.41 2.74 -6.17
N PHE A 59 -23.24 1.62 -5.45
CA PHE A 59 -24.24 0.56 -5.40
C PHE A 59 -25.44 1.05 -4.59
N GLN A 60 -26.64 0.71 -5.04
CA GLN A 60 -27.89 1.09 -4.36
C GLN A 60 -28.82 -0.10 -4.25
N HIS A 61 -29.29 -0.39 -3.05
CA HIS A 61 -30.31 -1.41 -2.83
C HIS A 61 -31.12 -1.13 -1.57
N ASP A 62 -32.45 -1.16 -1.70
CA ASP A 62 -33.39 -1.11 -0.58
C ASP A 62 -33.16 0.07 0.40
N GLY A 63 -32.87 1.26 -0.14
CA GLY A 63 -32.59 2.48 0.65
C GLY A 63 -31.18 2.54 1.23
N ILE A 64 -30.28 1.66 0.79
CA ILE A 64 -28.87 1.68 1.18
C ILE A 64 -28.04 2.07 -0.04
N SER A 65 -27.16 3.04 0.14
CA SER A 65 -26.13 3.43 -0.85
C SER A 65 -24.74 3.07 -0.32
N LEU A 66 -23.87 2.53 -1.18
CA LEU A 66 -22.51 2.15 -0.83
C LEU A 66 -21.52 2.50 -1.95
N ILE A 67 -20.34 3.00 -1.54
CA ILE A 67 -19.13 3.09 -2.36
C ILE A 67 -18.00 2.30 -1.70
N CYS A 68 -17.17 1.66 -2.50
CA CYS A 68 -16.01 0.89 -2.08
C CYS A 68 -14.87 1.06 -3.10
N ASN A 69 -13.73 1.56 -2.61
CA ASN A 69 -12.44 1.36 -3.27
C ASN A 69 -11.81 0.10 -2.68
N GLY A 70 -11.93 -1.03 -3.36
CA GLY A 70 -11.40 -2.28 -2.85
C GLY A 70 -11.59 -3.47 -3.77
N GLU A 71 -11.10 -4.61 -3.30
CA GLU A 71 -11.26 -5.94 -3.90
C GLU A 71 -11.65 -6.93 -2.80
N VAL A 72 -12.81 -7.58 -2.94
CA VAL A 72 -13.34 -8.59 -2.03
C VAL A 72 -12.99 -9.97 -2.57
N TYR A 73 -11.93 -10.59 -2.06
CA TYR A 73 -11.39 -11.84 -2.62
C TYR A 73 -12.28 -13.05 -2.37
N ASN A 74 -13.06 -13.07 -1.28
CA ASN A 74 -14.04 -14.13 -0.97
C ASN A 74 -15.46 -13.83 -1.47
N TYR A 75 -15.60 -12.96 -2.49
CA TYR A 75 -16.93 -12.55 -2.96
C TYR A 75 -17.74 -13.71 -3.56
N THR A 76 -17.10 -14.77 -4.07
CA THR A 76 -17.81 -15.90 -4.67
C THR A 76 -18.55 -16.71 -3.59
N GLU A 77 -17.88 -16.99 -2.47
CA GLU A 77 -18.46 -17.64 -1.30
C GLU A 77 -19.58 -16.77 -0.69
N LEU A 78 -19.38 -15.44 -0.66
CA LEU A 78 -20.39 -14.50 -0.20
C LEU A 78 -21.61 -14.44 -1.14
N LYS A 79 -21.39 -14.48 -2.47
CA LYS A 79 -22.48 -14.55 -3.46
C LYS A 79 -23.31 -15.81 -3.26
N GLU A 80 -22.69 -16.98 -3.06
CA GLU A 80 -23.39 -18.23 -2.77
C GLU A 80 -24.23 -18.13 -1.49
N LEU A 81 -23.66 -17.59 -0.41
CA LEU A 81 -24.36 -17.37 0.85
C LEU A 81 -25.60 -16.50 0.67
N LEU A 82 -25.51 -15.43 -0.13
CA LEU A 82 -26.52 -14.38 -0.24
C LEU A 82 -27.55 -14.61 -1.36
N SER A 83 -27.30 -15.54 -2.29
CA SER A 83 -28.14 -15.78 -3.47
C SER A 83 -29.58 -16.21 -3.14
N SER A 84 -29.85 -16.74 -1.95
CA SER A 84 -31.21 -17.07 -1.51
C SER A 84 -32.05 -15.85 -1.13
N THR A 85 -31.42 -14.69 -0.87
CA THR A 85 -32.06 -13.48 -0.34
C THR A 85 -31.81 -12.22 -1.16
N TYR A 86 -30.86 -12.27 -2.10
CA TYR A 86 -30.49 -11.15 -2.95
C TYR A 86 -30.26 -11.61 -4.40
N THR A 87 -30.76 -10.84 -5.36
CA THR A 87 -30.53 -11.11 -6.80
C THR A 87 -29.43 -10.18 -7.30
N PHE A 88 -28.28 -10.76 -7.62
CA PHE A 88 -27.13 -10.02 -8.17
C PHE A 88 -27.40 -9.56 -9.61
N HIS A 89 -26.95 -8.35 -9.93
CA HIS A 89 -27.10 -7.73 -11.24
C HIS A 89 -25.77 -7.25 -11.86
N SER A 90 -24.64 -7.48 -11.17
CA SER A 90 -23.29 -7.21 -11.67
C SER A 90 -22.31 -8.36 -11.39
N GLY A 91 -21.21 -8.36 -12.13
CA GLY A 91 -20.06 -9.23 -11.86
C GLY A 91 -19.14 -8.69 -10.77
N SER A 92 -19.33 -7.43 -10.32
CA SER A 92 -18.46 -6.82 -9.32
C SER A 92 -18.43 -7.63 -8.03
N ASP A 93 -17.23 -7.77 -7.49
CA ASP A 93 -16.90 -8.33 -6.19
C ASP A 93 -17.55 -7.50 -5.06
N CYS A 94 -17.58 -6.16 -5.20
CA CYS A 94 -18.12 -5.24 -4.20
C CYS A 94 -19.66 -5.20 -4.11
N GLU A 95 -20.40 -5.78 -5.04
CA GLU A 95 -21.88 -5.83 -4.99
C GLU A 95 -22.38 -6.63 -3.77
N VAL A 96 -21.58 -7.58 -3.27
CA VAL A 96 -21.94 -8.40 -2.09
C VAL A 96 -22.07 -7.58 -0.80
N LEU A 97 -21.54 -6.36 -0.75
CA LEU A 97 -21.37 -5.60 0.49
C LEU A 97 -22.70 -5.15 1.10
N ILE A 98 -23.65 -4.64 0.30
CA ILE A 98 -24.98 -4.24 0.79
C ILE A 98 -25.79 -5.45 1.32
N PRO A 99 -25.99 -6.53 0.55
CA PRO A 99 -26.74 -7.68 1.05
C PRO A 99 -26.05 -8.37 2.23
N LEU A 100 -24.71 -8.35 2.30
CA LEU A 100 -23.99 -8.85 3.47
C LEU A 100 -24.29 -7.99 4.71
N TYR A 101 -24.17 -6.66 4.61
CA TYR A 101 -24.54 -5.73 5.68
C TYR A 101 -25.97 -5.98 6.18
N GLN A 102 -26.95 -6.08 5.27
CA GLN A 102 -28.35 -6.33 5.65
C GLN A 102 -28.54 -7.65 6.38
N ARG A 103 -27.75 -8.67 6.04
CA ARG A 103 -27.88 -10.00 6.63
C ARG A 103 -27.23 -10.13 8.01
N VAL A 104 -26.05 -9.55 8.20
CA VAL A 104 -25.22 -9.82 9.39
C VAL A 104 -24.87 -8.57 10.20
N GLY A 105 -25.17 -7.37 9.71
CA GLY A 105 -24.78 -6.10 10.31
C GLY A 105 -23.28 -5.78 10.12
N VAL A 106 -22.89 -4.56 10.49
CA VAL A 106 -21.54 -4.04 10.19
C VAL A 106 -20.41 -4.79 10.89
N ASP A 107 -20.54 -5.10 12.19
CA ASP A 107 -19.43 -5.73 12.94
C ASP A 107 -19.08 -7.12 12.39
N VAL A 108 -20.10 -7.93 12.10
CA VAL A 108 -19.90 -9.28 11.54
C VAL A 108 -19.44 -9.18 10.09
N MET A 109 -20.00 -8.26 9.30
CA MET A 109 -19.56 -8.01 7.93
C MET A 109 -18.07 -7.72 7.87
N MET A 110 -17.57 -6.75 8.66
CA MET A 110 -16.15 -6.36 8.64
C MET A 110 -15.20 -7.53 8.96
N LYS A 111 -15.62 -8.46 9.82
CA LYS A 111 -14.84 -9.67 10.18
C LYS A 111 -14.94 -10.79 9.15
N MET A 112 -15.98 -10.79 8.30
CA MET A 112 -16.17 -11.79 7.24
C MET A 112 -15.45 -11.45 5.94
N LEU A 113 -15.04 -10.19 5.75
CA LEU A 113 -14.40 -9.75 4.51
C LEU A 113 -12.95 -10.22 4.45
N ASP A 114 -12.65 -11.05 3.45
CA ASP A 114 -11.28 -11.30 2.98
C ASP A 114 -11.01 -10.35 1.83
N ALA A 115 -10.58 -9.13 2.16
CA ALA A 115 -10.60 -8.01 1.23
C ALA A 115 -9.53 -6.95 1.55
N GLU A 116 -9.16 -6.20 0.52
CA GLU A 116 -8.47 -4.92 0.62
C GLU A 116 -9.48 -3.83 0.30
N PHE A 117 -9.88 -2.98 1.24
CA PHE A 117 -11.02 -2.08 1.05
C PHE A 117 -10.98 -0.79 1.86
N ALA A 118 -11.56 0.24 1.28
CA ALA A 118 -12.06 1.43 1.95
C ALA A 118 -13.48 1.68 1.45
N LEU A 119 -14.47 1.67 2.34
CA LEU A 119 -15.89 1.78 1.98
C LEU A 119 -16.62 2.83 2.80
N VAL A 120 -17.71 3.34 2.23
CA VAL A 120 -18.72 4.17 2.90
C VAL A 120 -20.09 3.61 2.55
N LEU A 121 -20.95 3.44 3.55
CA LEU A 121 -22.32 2.96 3.43
C LEU A 121 -23.25 3.89 4.21
N LYS A 122 -24.40 4.23 3.62
CA LYS A 122 -25.48 4.94 4.31
C LYS A 122 -26.78 4.18 4.12
N ASP A 123 -27.45 3.89 5.22
CA ASP A 123 -28.80 3.32 5.26
C ASP A 123 -29.79 4.44 5.59
N SER A 124 -30.59 4.86 4.60
CA SER A 124 -31.56 5.95 4.79
C SER A 124 -32.75 5.58 5.64
N LYS A 125 -33.05 4.27 5.82
CA LYS A 125 -34.17 3.83 6.66
C LYS A 125 -33.86 3.98 8.13
N THR A 126 -32.61 3.71 8.51
CA THR A 126 -32.14 3.81 9.89
C THR A 126 -31.39 5.10 10.18
N GLY A 127 -31.02 5.86 9.15
CA GLY A 127 -30.14 7.02 9.25
C GLY A 127 -28.68 6.66 9.56
N THR A 128 -28.31 5.38 9.40
CA THR A 128 -26.98 4.88 9.77
C THR A 128 -25.94 5.25 8.72
N LEU A 129 -24.82 5.83 9.17
CA LEU A 129 -23.63 6.09 8.36
C LEU A 129 -22.47 5.23 8.86
N ILE A 130 -21.91 4.46 7.95
CA ILE A 130 -20.77 3.58 8.16
C ILE A 130 -19.64 3.96 7.22
N ALA A 131 -18.41 3.97 7.72
CA ALA A 131 -17.23 3.91 6.87
C ALA A 131 -16.28 2.84 7.41
N GLY A 132 -15.61 2.06 6.57
CA GLY A 132 -14.75 0.95 7.01
C GLY A 132 -13.48 0.86 6.21
N ARG A 133 -12.38 0.48 6.86
CA ARG A 133 -11.07 0.30 6.23
C ARG A 133 -10.49 -1.08 6.57
N ASP A 134 -9.78 -1.68 5.62
CA ASP A 134 -9.14 -2.97 5.80
C ASP A 134 -8.12 -2.99 6.96
N PRO A 135 -7.80 -4.16 7.53
CA PRO A 135 -6.98 -4.28 8.75
C PRO A 135 -5.55 -3.74 8.65
N ILE A 136 -4.98 -3.71 7.44
CA ILE A 136 -3.59 -3.29 7.19
C ILE A 136 -3.54 -1.83 6.73
N GLY A 137 -4.62 -1.34 6.14
CA GLY A 137 -4.72 -0.01 5.55
C GLY A 137 -4.19 0.03 4.11
N ILE A 138 -4.28 -1.09 3.40
CA ILE A 138 -3.84 -1.23 2.00
C ILE A 138 -4.61 -0.27 1.11
N ARG A 139 -5.94 -0.18 1.29
CA ARG A 139 -6.74 0.84 0.63
C ARG A 139 -6.78 2.10 1.51
N PRO A 140 -6.55 3.28 0.91
CA PRO A 140 -6.43 4.53 1.63
C PRO A 140 -7.82 5.11 1.90
N MET A 141 -7.96 5.74 3.07
CA MET A 141 -9.11 6.55 3.40
C MET A 141 -8.71 7.65 4.37
N PHE A 142 -9.29 8.83 4.18
CA PHE A 142 -9.20 9.99 5.03
C PHE A 142 -10.61 10.39 5.44
N TYR A 143 -10.72 11.04 6.59
CA TYR A 143 -11.94 11.72 7.01
C TYR A 143 -11.63 13.16 7.39
N GLY A 144 -12.66 14.00 7.36
CA GLY A 144 -12.61 15.39 7.81
C GLY A 144 -14.02 15.91 8.05
N TYR A 145 -14.13 17.16 8.48
CA TYR A 145 -15.42 17.77 8.75
C TYR A 145 -15.65 18.95 7.83
N ASP A 146 -16.80 18.96 7.16
CA ASP A 146 -17.23 20.06 6.30
C ASP A 146 -17.14 21.41 7.05
N LYS A 147 -16.49 22.40 6.42
CA LYS A 147 -16.24 23.72 7.04
C LYS A 147 -17.52 24.51 7.32
N GLU A 148 -18.59 24.26 6.58
CA GLU A 148 -19.86 25.00 6.68
C GLU A 148 -20.86 24.27 7.58
N THR A 149 -21.04 22.97 7.36
CA THR A 149 -22.07 22.18 8.06
C THR A 149 -21.55 21.48 9.31
N GLY A 150 -20.23 21.27 9.41
CA GLY A 150 -19.61 20.47 10.47
C GLY A 150 -19.83 18.95 10.32
N SER A 151 -20.47 18.51 9.24
CA SER A 151 -20.75 17.09 9.00
C SER A 151 -19.49 16.33 8.58
N ILE A 152 -19.41 15.04 8.92
CA ILE A 152 -18.29 14.19 8.52
C ILE A 152 -18.30 13.91 7.01
N ALA A 153 -17.11 13.85 6.45
CA ALA A 153 -16.79 13.53 5.07
C ALA A 153 -15.68 12.49 5.00
N PHE A 154 -15.64 11.73 3.90
CA PHE A 154 -14.61 10.70 3.66
C PHE A 154 -14.05 10.81 2.24
N ALA A 155 -12.77 10.51 2.04
CA ALA A 155 -12.18 10.43 0.71
C ALA A 155 -11.02 9.43 0.65
N SER A 156 -10.70 8.91 -0.54
CA SER A 156 -9.55 8.00 -0.72
C SER A 156 -8.19 8.70 -0.56
N GLU A 157 -8.14 10.01 -0.80
CA GLU A 157 -6.94 10.84 -0.73
C GLU A 157 -7.29 12.14 -0.01
N ALA A 158 -6.35 12.66 0.79
CA ALA A 158 -6.59 13.85 1.60
C ALA A 158 -6.92 15.07 0.73
N LYS A 159 -6.33 15.17 -0.47
CA LYS A 159 -6.65 16.20 -1.47
C LYS A 159 -8.09 16.17 -2.00
N GLY A 160 -8.85 15.10 -1.71
CA GLY A 160 -10.30 15.03 -1.89
C GLY A 160 -11.09 15.83 -0.84
N LEU A 161 -10.44 16.30 0.22
CA LEU A 161 -11.06 17.00 1.36
C LEU A 161 -10.50 18.41 1.63
N ILE A 162 -9.23 18.67 1.28
CA ILE A 162 -8.49 19.89 1.72
C ILE A 162 -9.20 21.23 1.46
N ASP A 163 -9.92 21.35 0.34
CA ASP A 163 -10.53 22.63 -0.04
C ASP A 163 -11.74 22.97 0.83
N TRP A 164 -12.44 21.98 1.36
CA TRP A 164 -13.78 22.14 1.94
C TRP A 164 -13.97 21.50 3.31
N CYS A 165 -13.00 20.72 3.80
CA CYS A 165 -13.00 20.16 5.14
C CYS A 165 -11.92 20.77 6.05
N ARG A 166 -12.18 20.73 7.36
CA ARG A 166 -11.21 20.93 8.45
C ARG A 166 -10.93 19.61 9.15
N ASP A 167 -9.91 19.61 10.02
CA ASP A 167 -9.53 18.49 10.88
C ASP A 167 -9.43 17.16 10.09
N ILE A 168 -8.61 17.21 9.03
CA ILE A 168 -8.42 16.07 8.13
C ILE A 168 -7.42 15.10 8.74
N HIS A 169 -7.80 13.83 8.79
CA HIS A 169 -6.99 12.76 9.35
C HIS A 169 -7.06 11.50 8.49
N PRO A 170 -5.98 10.69 8.42
CA PRO A 170 -6.07 9.33 7.92
C PRO A 170 -7.10 8.54 8.73
N PHE A 171 -7.97 7.81 8.05
CA PHE A 171 -8.90 6.90 8.70
C PHE A 171 -8.13 5.68 9.22
N PRO A 172 -8.31 5.26 10.49
CA PRO A 172 -7.48 4.21 11.08
C PRO A 172 -7.72 2.83 10.40
N PRO A 173 -6.66 2.08 10.04
CA PRO A 173 -6.77 0.70 9.56
C PRO A 173 -7.44 -0.22 10.57
N GLY A 174 -8.19 -1.23 10.10
CA GLY A 174 -8.85 -2.21 10.99
C GLY A 174 -9.96 -1.63 11.85
N HIS A 175 -10.49 -0.47 11.45
CA HIS A 175 -11.60 0.18 12.12
C HIS A 175 -12.79 0.37 11.17
N TYR A 176 -13.96 0.52 11.76
CA TYR A 176 -15.11 1.13 11.11
C TYR A 176 -15.65 2.29 11.94
N TYR A 177 -16.18 3.31 11.27
CA TYR A 177 -16.95 4.39 11.84
C TYR A 177 -18.42 3.97 11.83
N LEU A 178 -19.13 4.23 12.92
CA LEU A 178 -20.58 4.05 13.03
C LEU A 178 -21.16 5.24 13.79
N ASN A 179 -21.87 6.12 13.08
CA ASN A 179 -22.64 7.24 13.66
C ASN A 179 -21.89 8.10 14.70
N GLY A 180 -20.59 8.34 14.50
CA GLY A 180 -19.77 9.20 15.37
C GLY A 180 -18.65 8.47 16.08
N GLU A 181 -18.70 7.14 16.14
CA GLU A 181 -17.73 6.33 16.87
C GLU A 181 -16.85 5.51 15.94
N PHE A 182 -15.54 5.49 16.22
CA PHE A 182 -14.58 4.61 15.55
C PHE A 182 -14.38 3.35 16.40
N ILE A 183 -14.62 2.20 15.80
CA ILE A 183 -14.56 0.89 16.45
C ILE A 183 -13.49 0.05 15.75
N CYS A 184 -12.48 -0.38 16.50
CA CYS A 184 -11.48 -1.33 16.03
C CYS A 184 -12.11 -2.72 15.95
N TYR A 185 -12.20 -3.30 14.74
CA TYR A 185 -12.69 -4.66 14.56
C TYR A 185 -11.55 -5.68 14.38
N ASN A 186 -10.36 -5.23 13.97
CA ASN A 186 -9.18 -6.09 13.81
C ASN A 186 -7.86 -5.29 13.90
N ASP A 187 -7.12 -5.44 15.00
CA ASP A 187 -5.70 -5.04 15.08
C ASP A 187 -4.83 -6.23 14.66
N ILE A 188 -4.57 -6.35 13.35
CA ILE A 188 -3.86 -7.49 12.77
C ILE A 188 -2.38 -7.58 13.21
N ALA A 189 -1.84 -6.50 13.77
CA ALA A 189 -0.51 -6.49 14.35
C ALA A 189 -0.47 -7.15 15.74
N ASP A 190 -1.60 -7.43 16.38
CA ASP A 190 -1.67 -8.01 17.72
C ASP A 190 -2.12 -9.48 17.68
N PRO A 191 -1.20 -10.45 17.46
CA PRO A 191 -1.56 -11.85 17.36
C PRO A 191 -2.17 -12.35 18.68
N LYS A 192 -3.34 -12.99 18.59
CA LYS A 192 -4.08 -13.49 19.76
C LYS A 192 -3.60 -14.86 20.23
N VAL A 193 -2.80 -15.53 19.42
CA VAL A 193 -2.24 -16.86 19.68
C VAL A 193 -0.77 -16.89 19.30
N VAL A 194 -0.03 -17.81 19.91
CA VAL A 194 1.36 -18.09 19.53
C VAL A 194 1.43 -19.46 18.89
N VAL A 195 1.96 -19.52 17.66
CA VAL A 195 2.24 -20.74 16.91
C VAL A 195 3.69 -21.13 17.17
N ASP A 196 3.88 -22.19 17.95
CA ASP A 196 5.20 -22.75 18.31
C ASP A 196 5.32 -24.22 17.88
N GLN A 197 5.00 -24.48 16.61
CA GLN A 197 5.16 -25.79 15.98
C GLN A 197 6.61 -26.01 15.52
N ASP A 198 6.92 -27.22 15.03
CA ASP A 198 8.21 -27.48 14.39
C ASP A 198 8.40 -26.64 13.11
N LEU A 199 9.66 -26.45 12.72
CA LEU A 199 10.01 -25.54 11.63
C LEU A 199 9.44 -26.01 10.28
N ASP A 200 9.35 -27.31 10.04
CA ASP A 200 8.85 -27.86 8.77
C ASP A 200 7.35 -27.61 8.62
N THR A 201 6.59 -27.76 9.71
CA THR A 201 5.16 -27.42 9.76
C THR A 201 4.94 -25.92 9.54
N ILE A 202 5.71 -25.06 10.21
CA ILE A 202 5.60 -23.60 10.07
C ILE A 202 5.90 -23.16 8.64
N THR A 203 7.02 -23.62 8.09
CA THR A 203 7.48 -23.26 6.74
C THR A 203 6.52 -23.74 5.67
N SER A 204 6.01 -24.97 5.78
CA SER A 204 5.01 -25.51 4.86
C SER A 204 3.69 -24.74 4.93
N THR A 205 3.24 -24.36 6.12
CA THR A 205 2.01 -23.58 6.30
C THR A 205 2.16 -22.15 5.77
N LEU A 206 3.30 -21.49 6.04
CA LEU A 206 3.60 -20.16 5.48
C LEU A 206 3.58 -20.16 3.96
N ARG A 207 4.25 -21.14 3.34
CA ARG A 207 4.26 -21.30 1.89
C ARG A 207 2.85 -21.51 1.33
N ALA A 208 2.07 -22.43 1.90
CA ALA A 208 0.71 -22.70 1.44
C ALA A 208 -0.21 -21.47 1.58
N LYS A 209 -0.05 -20.68 2.65
CA LYS A 209 -0.83 -19.44 2.84
C LYS A 209 -0.42 -18.35 1.84
N LEU A 210 0.89 -18.18 1.60
CA LEU A 210 1.35 -17.22 0.59
C LEU A 210 0.92 -17.63 -0.82
N GLU A 211 0.95 -18.92 -1.15
CA GLU A 211 0.43 -19.46 -2.40
C GLU A 211 -1.04 -19.08 -2.59
N LYS A 212 -1.90 -19.37 -1.60
CA LYS A 212 -3.31 -18.98 -1.63
C LYS A 212 -3.50 -17.47 -1.76
N ALA A 213 -2.69 -16.69 -1.03
CA ALA A 213 -2.74 -15.23 -1.06
C ALA A 213 -2.45 -14.66 -2.45
N VAL A 214 -1.48 -15.24 -3.18
CA VAL A 214 -1.17 -14.86 -4.57
C VAL A 214 -2.28 -15.33 -5.50
N ILE A 215 -2.69 -16.61 -5.43
CA ILE A 215 -3.66 -17.21 -6.36
C ILE A 215 -4.98 -16.43 -6.38
N LYS A 216 -5.54 -16.09 -5.21
CA LYS A 216 -6.81 -15.35 -5.16
C LYS A 216 -6.71 -13.92 -5.72
N ARG A 217 -5.51 -13.33 -5.71
CA ARG A 217 -5.20 -12.02 -6.32
C ARG A 217 -4.95 -12.09 -7.82
N LEU A 218 -4.94 -13.27 -8.43
CA LEU A 218 -4.88 -13.42 -9.89
C LEU A 218 -6.25 -13.24 -10.56
N HIS A 219 -7.34 -13.30 -9.80
CA HIS A 219 -8.69 -13.16 -10.34
C HIS A 219 -8.98 -11.71 -10.74
N SER A 220 -9.10 -11.45 -12.05
CA SER A 220 -9.31 -10.12 -12.61
C SER A 220 -9.92 -10.23 -14.01
N ASP A 221 -10.94 -9.43 -14.33
CA ASP A 221 -11.43 -9.31 -15.72
C ASP A 221 -10.54 -8.38 -16.55
N ALA A 222 -9.71 -7.57 -15.90
CA ALA A 222 -8.72 -6.69 -16.53
C ALA A 222 -7.32 -7.33 -16.62
N PRO A 223 -6.46 -6.93 -17.58
CA PRO A 223 -5.11 -7.47 -17.70
C PRO A 223 -4.21 -7.16 -16.50
N LEU A 224 -3.47 -8.18 -16.06
CA LEU A 224 -2.56 -8.13 -14.91
C LEU A 224 -1.09 -8.21 -15.31
N GLY A 225 -0.23 -7.60 -14.49
CA GLY A 225 1.22 -7.72 -14.55
C GLY A 225 1.86 -7.71 -13.17
N PHE A 226 3.19 -7.66 -13.13
CA PHE A 226 3.95 -7.85 -11.90
C PHE A 226 5.14 -6.88 -11.84
N LEU A 227 5.36 -6.29 -10.67
CA LEU A 227 6.61 -5.61 -10.39
C LEU A 227 7.64 -6.64 -9.91
N LEU A 228 8.77 -6.74 -10.62
CA LEU A 228 9.84 -7.70 -10.35
C LEU A 228 11.14 -6.96 -10.13
N SER A 229 11.59 -6.86 -8.88
CA SER A 229 12.88 -6.22 -8.53
C SER A 229 14.05 -7.20 -8.47
N GLY A 230 13.81 -8.50 -8.57
CA GLY A 230 14.84 -9.52 -8.30
C GLY A 230 15.20 -9.64 -6.81
N GLY A 231 14.48 -8.94 -5.92
CA GLY A 231 14.50 -9.20 -4.48
C GLY A 231 13.67 -10.43 -4.14
N LEU A 232 13.87 -11.01 -2.94
CA LEU A 232 13.20 -12.25 -2.51
C LEU A 232 11.66 -12.17 -2.69
N ASP A 233 11.05 -11.07 -2.29
CA ASP A 233 9.60 -10.99 -2.08
C ASP A 233 8.83 -10.89 -3.40
N SER A 234 9.21 -9.92 -4.23
CA SER A 234 8.64 -9.74 -5.57
C SER A 234 8.88 -10.98 -6.44
N SER A 235 10.05 -11.61 -6.29
CA SER A 235 10.39 -12.85 -7.00
C SER A 235 9.51 -14.02 -6.55
N LEU A 236 9.23 -14.17 -5.26
CA LEU A 236 8.31 -15.20 -4.76
C LEU A 236 6.89 -14.99 -5.27
N VAL A 237 6.38 -13.75 -5.28
CA VAL A 237 5.06 -13.42 -5.85
C VAL A 237 5.00 -13.80 -7.34
N CYS A 238 6.02 -13.40 -8.12
CA CYS A 238 6.11 -13.74 -9.54
C CYS A 238 6.22 -15.27 -9.76
N ALA A 239 7.03 -15.96 -8.97
CA ALA A 239 7.24 -17.40 -9.11
C ALA A 239 5.96 -18.20 -8.81
N ILE A 240 5.24 -17.81 -7.75
CA ILE A 240 3.95 -18.42 -7.42
C ILE A 240 2.96 -18.15 -8.56
N ALA A 241 2.82 -16.90 -9.00
CA ALA A 241 1.89 -16.57 -10.07
C ALA A 241 2.19 -17.33 -11.37
N GLN A 242 3.46 -17.40 -11.79
CA GLN A 242 3.86 -18.10 -13.01
C GLN A 242 3.55 -19.60 -12.96
N LYS A 243 3.67 -20.25 -11.78
CA LYS A 243 3.29 -21.67 -11.63
C LYS A 243 1.79 -21.93 -11.76
N HIS A 244 0.96 -20.91 -11.55
CA HIS A 244 -0.50 -21.02 -11.58
C HIS A 244 -1.14 -20.40 -12.83
N LEU A 245 -0.33 -19.93 -13.78
CA LEU A 245 -0.79 -19.35 -15.03
C LEU A 245 -0.17 -20.09 -16.22
N ASP A 246 -1.00 -20.44 -17.19
CA ASP A 246 -0.57 -21.17 -18.39
C ASP A 246 0.22 -20.29 -19.39
N LYS A 247 0.19 -18.98 -19.19
CA LYS A 247 0.87 -17.99 -20.04
C LYS A 247 2.02 -17.35 -19.28
N PRO A 248 3.10 -16.96 -19.97
CA PRO A 248 4.14 -16.13 -19.39
C PRO A 248 3.55 -14.89 -18.72
N ILE A 249 3.93 -14.64 -17.47
CA ILE A 249 3.53 -13.41 -16.77
C ILE A 249 4.30 -12.21 -17.32
N LYS A 250 3.66 -11.03 -17.32
CA LYS A 250 4.32 -9.78 -17.71
C LYS A 250 4.98 -9.14 -16.49
N THR A 251 6.29 -8.98 -16.55
CA THR A 251 7.10 -8.50 -15.41
C THR A 251 7.84 -7.22 -15.78
N PHE A 252 7.91 -6.28 -14.84
CA PHE A 252 8.56 -4.99 -15.03
C PHE A 252 9.56 -4.72 -13.92
N ALA A 253 10.76 -4.30 -14.29
CA ALA A 253 11.79 -3.81 -13.38
C ALA A 253 12.18 -2.38 -13.76
N ILE A 254 12.68 -1.60 -12.81
CA ILE A 254 13.20 -0.25 -13.09
C ILE A 254 14.58 -0.07 -12.48
N GLY A 255 15.44 0.64 -13.20
CA GLY A 255 16.79 0.97 -12.77
C GLY A 255 17.26 2.31 -13.33
N MET A 256 18.21 2.94 -12.64
CA MET A 256 18.99 4.06 -13.18
C MET A 256 19.76 3.62 -14.42
N ASP A 257 20.06 4.56 -15.31
CA ASP A 257 20.89 4.35 -16.50
C ASP A 257 22.38 4.05 -16.20
N THR A 258 22.85 4.40 -15.00
CA THR A 258 24.28 4.30 -14.65
C THR A 258 24.68 3.10 -13.80
N ASP A 259 23.86 2.70 -12.84
CA ASP A 259 24.23 1.78 -11.76
C ASP A 259 23.06 0.92 -11.22
N PRO A 260 22.22 0.32 -12.08
CA PRO A 260 21.06 -0.44 -11.64
C PRO A 260 21.46 -1.83 -11.14
N ILE A 261 21.39 -2.05 -9.82
CA ILE A 261 21.70 -3.36 -9.21
C ILE A 261 20.56 -4.37 -9.47
N ASP A 262 19.31 -3.93 -9.30
CA ASP A 262 18.15 -4.82 -9.35
C ASP A 262 17.83 -5.38 -10.73
N LEU A 263 18.13 -4.66 -11.82
CA LEU A 263 17.81 -5.12 -13.18
C LEU A 263 18.46 -6.46 -13.50
N LYS A 264 19.71 -6.67 -13.08
CA LYS A 264 20.41 -7.95 -13.25
C LYS A 264 19.66 -9.11 -12.58
N TYR A 265 19.24 -8.92 -11.33
CA TYR A 265 18.56 -9.98 -10.57
C TYR A 265 17.13 -10.17 -11.04
N ALA A 266 16.44 -9.09 -11.42
CA ALA A 266 15.11 -9.16 -12.03
C ALA A 266 15.15 -9.97 -13.32
N LYS A 267 16.16 -9.73 -14.17
CA LYS A 267 16.39 -10.51 -15.38
C LYS A 267 16.70 -11.98 -15.09
N GLU A 268 17.52 -12.27 -14.09
CA GLU A 268 17.81 -13.66 -13.69
C GLU A 268 16.52 -14.42 -13.28
N VAL A 269 15.66 -13.77 -12.49
CA VAL A 269 14.36 -14.35 -12.10
C VAL A 269 13.45 -14.49 -13.31
N ALA A 270 13.38 -13.48 -14.17
CA ALA A 270 12.57 -13.53 -15.38
C ALA A 270 12.98 -14.68 -16.31
N ASP A 271 14.29 -14.85 -16.53
CA ASP A 271 14.84 -15.93 -17.35
C ASP A 271 14.55 -17.31 -16.71
N TYR A 272 14.63 -17.43 -15.38
CA TYR A 272 14.28 -18.66 -14.65
C TYR A 272 12.79 -19.00 -14.74
N LEU A 273 11.91 -18.01 -14.65
CA LEU A 273 10.46 -18.18 -14.71
C LEU A 273 9.91 -18.29 -16.14
N GLY A 274 10.64 -17.80 -17.14
CA GLY A 274 10.17 -17.67 -18.51
C GLY A 274 9.13 -16.55 -18.68
N SER A 275 9.25 -15.46 -17.92
CA SER A 275 8.31 -14.33 -17.98
C SER A 275 8.55 -13.41 -19.19
N GLU A 276 7.51 -12.69 -19.61
CA GLU A 276 7.63 -11.55 -20.53
C GLU A 276 8.19 -10.35 -19.75
N HIS A 277 9.51 -10.16 -19.80
CA HIS A 277 10.21 -9.17 -18.99
C HIS A 277 10.49 -7.86 -19.72
N THR A 278 10.24 -6.74 -19.04
CA THR A 278 10.59 -5.40 -19.51
C THR A 278 11.41 -4.67 -18.46
N GLU A 279 12.58 -4.20 -18.86
CA GLU A 279 13.43 -3.33 -18.05
C GLU A 279 13.14 -1.86 -18.44
N VAL A 280 12.77 -1.05 -17.46
CA VAL A 280 12.55 0.38 -17.60
C VAL A 280 13.78 1.10 -17.09
N ILE A 281 14.34 1.99 -17.91
CA ILE A 281 15.51 2.79 -17.53
C ILE A 281 15.04 4.20 -17.21
N MET A 282 15.52 4.76 -16.11
CA MET A 282 15.27 6.15 -15.74
C MET A 282 16.57 6.94 -15.64
N THR A 283 16.47 8.23 -15.94
CA THR A 283 17.58 9.17 -15.93
C THR A 283 17.50 10.10 -14.72
N LYS A 284 18.63 10.76 -14.40
CA LYS A 284 18.67 11.82 -13.38
C LYS A 284 17.60 12.89 -13.60
N ASP A 285 17.41 13.34 -14.83
CA ASP A 285 16.49 14.44 -15.14
C ASP A 285 15.04 14.01 -14.91
N GLU A 286 14.69 12.77 -15.25
CA GLU A 286 13.36 12.20 -14.96
C GLU A 286 13.11 12.05 -13.45
N VAL A 287 14.13 11.60 -12.69
CA VAL A 287 14.07 11.51 -11.23
C VAL A 287 13.76 12.88 -10.61
N LEU A 288 14.50 13.93 -11.00
CA LEU A 288 14.30 15.27 -10.46
C LEU A 288 12.98 15.90 -10.93
N ALA A 289 12.57 15.66 -12.17
CA ALA A 289 11.31 16.15 -12.72
C ALA A 289 10.09 15.49 -12.07
N ALA A 290 10.21 14.24 -11.62
CA ALA A 290 9.12 13.51 -10.96
C ALA A 290 8.88 13.95 -9.51
N LEU A 291 9.90 14.50 -8.83
CA LEU A 291 9.89 14.71 -7.37
C LEU A 291 8.66 15.45 -6.86
N GLU A 292 8.35 16.62 -7.45
CA GLU A 292 7.22 17.44 -6.99
C GLU A 292 5.87 16.73 -7.17
N LYS A 293 5.70 16.07 -8.31
CA LYS A 293 4.48 15.32 -8.63
C LYS A 293 4.32 14.10 -7.74
N VAL A 294 5.41 13.39 -7.44
CA VAL A 294 5.42 12.25 -6.52
C VAL A 294 4.99 12.69 -5.12
N ILE A 295 5.51 13.80 -4.59
CA ILE A 295 5.11 14.32 -3.27
C ILE A 295 3.62 14.71 -3.25
N TRP A 296 3.11 15.32 -4.32
CA TRP A 296 1.68 15.62 -4.47
C TRP A 296 0.81 14.34 -4.47
N HIS A 297 1.22 13.27 -5.16
CA HIS A 297 0.45 12.04 -5.10
C HIS A 297 0.55 11.36 -3.73
N LEU A 298 1.73 11.34 -3.11
CA LEU A 298 1.96 10.63 -1.86
C LEU A 298 1.31 11.28 -0.64
N GLU A 299 1.16 12.60 -0.62
CA GLU A 299 0.65 13.33 0.56
C GLU A 299 1.55 13.11 1.79
N THR A 300 2.87 13.03 1.58
CA THR A 300 3.87 12.78 2.64
C THR A 300 5.12 13.65 2.47
N TRP A 301 5.85 13.83 3.56
CA TRP A 301 7.16 14.48 3.61
C TRP A 301 8.30 13.52 4.01
N ASP A 302 8.00 12.23 4.17
CA ASP A 302 8.96 11.21 4.59
C ASP A 302 10.02 10.89 3.52
N ILE A 303 11.30 10.88 3.94
CA ILE A 303 12.46 10.66 3.06
C ILE A 303 12.39 9.30 2.37
N THR A 304 12.17 8.23 3.16
CA THR A 304 12.25 6.85 2.67
C THR A 304 11.15 6.59 1.65
N THR A 305 9.92 6.99 2.00
CA THR A 305 8.73 6.85 1.17
C THR A 305 8.93 7.60 -0.15
N ILE A 306 9.37 8.87 -0.12
CA ILE A 306 9.58 9.66 -1.34
C ILE A 306 10.67 9.06 -2.22
N ARG A 307 11.85 8.72 -1.67
CA ARG A 307 12.95 8.10 -2.43
C ARG A 307 12.50 6.83 -3.14
N ALA A 308 11.84 5.91 -2.42
CA ALA A 308 11.37 4.65 -3.00
C ALA A 308 10.21 4.85 -3.99
N SER A 309 9.42 5.90 -3.83
CA SER A 309 8.27 6.17 -4.69
C SER A 309 8.64 6.74 -6.06
N ILE A 310 9.81 7.35 -6.23
CA ILE A 310 10.20 7.92 -7.53
C ILE A 310 10.34 6.81 -8.59
N GLY A 311 11.14 5.78 -8.30
CA GLY A 311 11.27 4.63 -9.21
C GLY A 311 9.93 3.91 -9.42
N MET A 312 9.17 3.70 -8.35
CA MET A 312 7.85 3.05 -8.46
C MET A 312 6.87 3.88 -9.30
N TYR A 313 6.84 5.20 -9.14
CA TYR A 313 6.01 6.10 -9.94
C TYR A 313 6.39 6.05 -11.42
N LEU A 314 7.69 6.09 -11.74
CA LEU A 314 8.18 6.09 -13.11
C LEU A 314 7.92 4.77 -13.83
N VAL A 315 8.09 3.62 -13.16
CA VAL A 315 7.75 2.32 -13.77
C VAL A 315 6.24 2.18 -13.98
N CYS A 316 5.43 2.67 -13.03
CA CYS A 316 3.97 2.66 -13.18
C CYS A 316 3.50 3.57 -14.31
N LYS A 317 4.14 4.74 -14.46
CA LYS A 317 3.90 5.66 -15.58
C LYS A 317 4.22 4.97 -16.92
N TYR A 318 5.38 4.32 -17.02
CA TYR A 318 5.74 3.55 -18.21
C TYR A 318 4.71 2.45 -18.52
N ILE A 319 4.31 1.66 -17.53
CA ILE A 319 3.33 0.57 -17.70
C ILE A 319 2.00 1.13 -18.21
N HIS A 320 1.52 2.22 -17.62
CA HIS A 320 0.28 2.88 -18.04
C HIS A 320 0.36 3.40 -19.49
N GLU A 321 1.47 4.03 -19.86
CA GLU A 321 1.64 4.64 -21.18
C GLU A 321 1.92 3.62 -22.30
N GLN A 322 2.54 2.48 -21.97
CA GLN A 322 3.05 1.51 -22.96
C GLN A 322 2.27 0.19 -23.01
N THR A 323 1.32 -0.03 -22.09
CA THR A 323 0.59 -1.31 -21.99
C THR A 323 -0.90 -1.08 -21.75
N ASN A 324 -1.67 -2.16 -21.80
CA ASN A 324 -3.10 -2.17 -21.41
C ASN A 324 -3.32 -2.78 -20.02
N LEU A 325 -2.26 -2.93 -19.22
CA LEU A 325 -2.36 -3.47 -17.86
C LEU A 325 -3.14 -2.51 -16.98
N LYS A 326 -3.96 -3.07 -16.08
CA LYS A 326 -4.67 -2.30 -15.05
C LYS A 326 -4.37 -2.76 -13.64
N VAL A 327 -3.86 -3.98 -13.47
CA VAL A 327 -3.56 -4.57 -12.16
C VAL A 327 -2.08 -4.95 -12.10
N LEU A 328 -1.41 -4.61 -11.01
CA LEU A 328 -0.05 -5.03 -10.73
C LEU A 328 0.04 -5.69 -9.35
N LEU A 329 0.63 -6.87 -9.30
CA LEU A 329 1.00 -7.53 -8.04
C LEU A 329 2.40 -7.08 -7.61
N THR A 330 2.58 -6.84 -6.31
CA THR A 330 3.83 -6.37 -5.71
C THR A 330 4.24 -7.22 -4.50
N GLY A 331 5.48 -7.04 -4.03
CA GLY A 331 6.05 -7.78 -2.88
C GLY A 331 6.04 -7.01 -1.55
N GLU A 332 5.28 -5.92 -1.43
CA GLU A 332 5.19 -5.08 -0.23
C GLU A 332 4.65 -5.85 0.98
N VAL A 333 4.79 -5.33 2.20
CA VAL A 333 4.33 -5.93 3.49
C VAL A 333 5.21 -7.08 4.01
N SER A 334 6.05 -7.69 3.16
CA SER A 334 6.94 -8.78 3.59
C SER A 334 7.99 -8.33 4.62
N ASP A 335 8.54 -7.13 4.48
CA ASP A 335 9.61 -6.63 5.35
C ASP A 335 9.13 -6.36 6.77
N GLU A 336 7.91 -5.88 6.90
CA GLU A 336 7.25 -5.55 8.16
C GLU A 336 7.00 -6.80 9.00
N ILE A 337 6.82 -7.96 8.34
CA ILE A 337 6.57 -9.25 8.99
C ILE A 337 7.88 -10.00 9.30
N PHE A 338 8.80 -10.05 8.32
CA PHE A 338 9.98 -10.92 8.35
C PHE A 338 11.31 -10.18 8.54
N GLY A 339 11.28 -8.86 8.60
CA GLY A 339 12.40 -8.03 8.99
C GLY A 339 13.03 -7.22 7.86
N TYR A 340 13.43 -6.01 8.22
CA TYR A 340 14.31 -5.15 7.43
C TYR A 340 15.78 -5.47 7.69
N LYS A 341 16.69 -4.78 7.00
CA LYS A 341 18.12 -4.96 7.28
C LYS A 341 18.52 -4.56 8.72
N TYR A 342 17.86 -3.54 9.30
CA TYR A 342 18.14 -3.13 10.67
C TYR A 342 17.56 -4.09 11.72
N THR A 343 16.64 -4.98 11.35
CA THR A 343 16.08 -5.95 12.31
C THR A 343 17.06 -7.05 12.68
N ASP A 344 18.18 -7.16 11.97
CA ASP A 344 19.32 -7.99 12.38
C ASP A 344 19.97 -7.48 13.69
N PHE A 345 19.78 -6.21 14.03
CA PHE A 345 20.24 -5.62 15.29
C PHE A 345 19.20 -5.70 16.41
N ALA A 346 18.05 -6.38 16.19
CA ALA A 346 17.05 -6.55 17.23
C ALA A 346 17.68 -7.28 18.44
N PRO A 347 17.62 -6.71 19.67
CA PRO A 347 18.31 -7.29 20.82
C PRO A 347 17.85 -8.69 21.21
N ASN A 348 16.59 -9.03 20.89
CA ASN A 348 15.98 -10.33 21.12
C ASN A 348 14.69 -10.48 20.30
N ALA A 349 14.11 -11.68 20.31
CA ALA A 349 12.89 -12.01 19.59
C ALA A 349 11.67 -11.14 20.00
N ALA A 350 11.56 -10.72 21.26
CA ALA A 350 10.47 -9.87 21.70
C ALA A 350 10.57 -8.46 21.13
N GLU A 351 11.78 -7.89 21.06
CA GLU A 351 12.01 -6.60 20.40
C GLU A 351 11.80 -6.67 18.89
N PHE A 352 12.20 -7.77 18.23
CA PHE A 352 11.87 -8.02 16.82
C PHE A 352 10.35 -8.02 16.61
N GLN A 353 9.61 -8.75 17.46
CA GLN A 353 8.16 -8.80 17.37
C GLN A 353 7.55 -7.40 17.57
N LYS A 354 7.93 -6.65 18.61
CA LYS A 354 7.43 -5.29 18.85
C LYS A 354 7.64 -4.38 17.66
N GLU A 355 8.81 -4.45 17.02
CA GLU A 355 9.08 -3.67 15.81
C GLU A 355 8.18 -4.11 14.65
N ALA A 356 8.00 -5.41 14.41
CA ALA A 356 7.07 -5.91 13.39
C ALA A 356 5.64 -5.40 13.65
N GLN A 357 5.15 -5.48 14.89
CA GLN A 357 3.83 -4.98 15.26
C GLN A 357 3.69 -3.46 15.01
N LYS A 358 4.72 -2.69 15.37
CA LYS A 358 4.76 -1.25 15.08
C LYS A 358 4.69 -1.00 13.58
N ARG A 359 5.49 -1.71 12.78
CA ARG A 359 5.59 -1.50 11.33
C ARG A 359 4.32 -1.87 10.59
N ILE A 360 3.64 -2.94 10.98
CA ILE A 360 2.31 -3.28 10.46
C ILE A 360 1.28 -2.18 10.78
N ARG A 361 1.27 -1.65 12.01
CA ARG A 361 0.35 -0.55 12.38
C ARG A 361 0.63 0.77 11.66
N GLU A 362 1.87 1.01 11.27
CA GLU A 362 2.29 2.27 10.63
C GLU A 362 2.39 2.16 9.10
N LEU A 363 2.19 0.97 8.54
CA LEU A 363 2.40 0.65 7.13
C LEU A 363 1.63 1.58 6.19
N TYR A 364 0.42 1.96 6.57
CA TYR A 364 -0.47 2.87 5.83
C TYR A 364 0.07 4.31 5.65
N MET A 365 1.13 4.68 6.39
CA MET A 365 1.83 5.97 6.26
C MET A 365 3.10 5.86 5.41
N TYR A 366 3.55 4.65 5.06
CA TYR A 366 4.84 4.40 4.41
C TYR A 366 4.69 3.46 3.20
N ASP A 367 4.91 2.15 3.36
CA ASP A 367 5.10 1.22 2.24
C ASP A 367 3.83 0.96 1.41
N VAL A 368 2.66 0.75 2.04
CA VAL A 368 1.40 0.63 1.27
C VAL A 368 0.86 1.99 0.83
N LEU A 369 1.25 3.09 1.50
CA LEU A 369 1.00 4.43 0.96
C LEU A 369 1.71 4.58 -0.38
N ARG A 370 3.01 4.29 -0.44
CA ARG A 370 3.81 4.31 -1.68
C ARG A 370 3.19 3.43 -2.76
N ALA A 371 2.90 2.17 -2.44
CA ALA A 371 2.31 1.25 -3.42
C ALA A 371 0.94 1.72 -3.93
N ASP A 372 0.02 2.15 -3.05
CA ASP A 372 -1.26 2.70 -3.50
C ASP A 372 -1.06 3.94 -4.38
N ARG A 373 -0.33 4.94 -3.89
CA ARG A 373 -0.26 6.26 -4.51
C ARG A 373 0.48 6.25 -5.84
N CYS A 374 1.58 5.51 -5.95
CA CYS A 374 2.34 5.42 -7.21
C CYS A 374 1.56 4.72 -8.33
N LEU A 375 0.82 3.67 -7.99
CA LEU A 375 0.03 2.93 -8.96
C LEU A 375 -1.25 3.71 -9.32
N ALA A 376 -1.97 4.22 -8.33
CA ALA A 376 -3.19 4.99 -8.56
C ALA A 376 -2.92 6.29 -9.34
N ALA A 377 -1.76 6.93 -9.12
CA ALA A 377 -1.32 8.10 -9.89
C ALA A 377 -1.26 7.87 -11.41
N ASN A 378 -1.16 6.60 -11.82
CA ASN A 378 -1.09 6.16 -13.20
C ASN A 378 -2.26 5.23 -13.56
N SER A 379 -3.40 5.34 -12.85
CA SER A 379 -4.61 4.55 -13.12
C SER A 379 -4.40 3.03 -13.12
N LEU A 380 -3.52 2.56 -12.22
CA LEU A 380 -3.24 1.14 -11.99
C LEU A 380 -3.69 0.74 -10.59
N GLU A 381 -4.01 -0.54 -10.41
CA GLU A 381 -4.30 -1.16 -9.13
C GLU A 381 -3.09 -1.92 -8.57
N ALA A 382 -2.79 -1.70 -7.29
CA ALA A 382 -1.88 -2.53 -6.51
C ALA A 382 -2.65 -3.68 -5.86
N ARG A 383 -2.10 -4.90 -5.94
CA ARG A 383 -2.48 -6.04 -5.10
C ARG A 383 -1.25 -6.55 -4.36
N VAL A 384 -1.39 -6.78 -3.05
CA VAL A 384 -0.26 -7.05 -2.15
C VAL A 384 -0.43 -8.41 -1.44
N PRO A 385 0.00 -9.53 -2.04
CA PRO A 385 -0.20 -10.87 -1.47
C PRO A 385 0.39 -11.08 -0.07
N PHE A 386 1.50 -10.43 0.28
CA PHE A 386 2.04 -10.50 1.64
C PHE A 386 1.20 -9.74 2.67
N GLY A 387 0.32 -8.83 2.22
CA GLY A 387 -0.70 -8.17 3.02
C GLY A 387 -2.00 -8.98 3.11
N ASP A 388 -1.95 -10.28 2.87
CA ASP A 388 -3.13 -11.12 3.01
C ASP A 388 -3.48 -11.39 4.47
N ILE A 389 -4.74 -11.22 4.87
CA ILE A 389 -5.12 -11.32 6.29
C ILE A 389 -4.81 -12.69 6.89
N ASP A 390 -5.01 -13.79 6.14
CA ASP A 390 -4.74 -15.16 6.63
C ASP A 390 -3.23 -15.45 6.71
N PHE A 391 -2.46 -14.87 5.79
CA PHE A 391 -1.00 -14.97 5.81
C PHE A 391 -0.38 -14.14 6.94
N VAL A 392 -0.79 -12.88 7.08
CA VAL A 392 -0.28 -11.96 8.11
C VAL A 392 -0.64 -12.49 9.49
N ASP A 393 -1.89 -12.90 9.73
CA ASP A 393 -2.33 -13.44 11.02
C ASP A 393 -1.47 -14.64 11.45
N TYR A 394 -1.23 -15.58 10.52
CA TYR A 394 -0.37 -16.73 10.80
C TYR A 394 1.09 -16.31 11.05
N ALA A 395 1.67 -15.50 10.15
CA ALA A 395 3.08 -15.11 10.24
C ALA A 395 3.40 -14.25 11.47
N MET A 396 2.46 -13.40 11.89
CA MET A 396 2.56 -12.62 13.13
C MET A 396 2.37 -13.47 14.38
N SER A 397 1.60 -14.56 14.29
CA SER A 397 1.39 -15.53 15.37
C SER A 397 2.56 -16.50 15.56
N VAL A 398 3.43 -16.70 14.56
CA VAL A 398 4.63 -17.55 14.72
C VAL A 398 5.53 -17.03 15.84
N ASN A 399 5.98 -17.93 16.72
CA ASN A 399 6.95 -17.64 17.77
C ASN A 399 8.14 -16.83 17.18
N PRO A 400 8.38 -15.60 17.64
CA PRO A 400 9.37 -14.72 17.02
C PRO A 400 10.80 -15.27 17.08
N GLU A 401 11.12 -16.18 18.00
CA GLU A 401 12.41 -16.89 18.01
C GLU A 401 12.66 -17.65 16.70
N LYS A 402 11.60 -18.17 16.06
CA LYS A 402 11.68 -18.87 14.77
C LYS A 402 11.85 -17.91 13.58
N LYS A 403 11.62 -16.60 13.79
CA LYS A 403 11.76 -15.56 12.75
C LYS A 403 13.13 -14.91 12.73
N MET A 404 13.85 -14.94 13.86
CA MET A 404 15.17 -14.33 14.01
C MET A 404 16.15 -14.79 12.93
N ASN A 405 16.95 -13.86 12.43
CA ASN A 405 17.94 -14.14 11.41
C ASN A 405 19.13 -14.92 11.99
N VAL A 406 19.33 -16.18 11.55
CA VAL A 406 20.39 -17.06 12.08
C VAL A 406 21.57 -17.28 11.13
N TYR A 407 21.48 -16.87 9.86
CA TYR A 407 22.58 -17.03 8.89
C TYR A 407 22.91 -15.74 8.09
N ASN A 408 22.55 -14.58 8.64
CA ASN A 408 22.92 -13.24 8.13
C ASN A 408 22.44 -12.95 6.70
N LYS A 409 21.26 -13.44 6.30
CA LYS A 409 20.65 -13.09 4.99
C LYS A 409 19.32 -12.35 5.10
N GLY A 410 18.85 -12.08 6.32
CA GLY A 410 17.52 -11.52 6.59
C GLY A 410 16.40 -12.48 6.21
N LYS A 411 15.19 -12.24 6.71
CA LYS A 411 13.98 -13.01 6.35
C LYS A 411 14.16 -14.53 6.44
N TYR A 412 14.84 -14.98 7.49
CA TYR A 412 15.24 -16.38 7.69
C TYR A 412 14.09 -17.35 7.41
N LEU A 413 12.95 -17.12 8.08
CA LEU A 413 11.80 -18.01 8.04
C LEU A 413 11.16 -18.06 6.65
N LEU A 414 11.06 -16.93 5.96
CA LEU A 414 10.51 -16.86 4.60
C LEU A 414 11.40 -17.61 3.62
N ARG A 415 12.73 -17.43 3.69
CA ARG A 415 13.67 -18.17 2.83
C ARG A 415 13.58 -19.67 3.09
N LYS A 416 13.51 -20.08 4.37
CA LYS A 416 13.31 -21.49 4.74
C LYS A 416 11.99 -22.06 4.22
N ALA A 417 10.92 -21.26 4.12
CA ALA A 417 9.65 -21.69 3.54
C ALA A 417 9.73 -22.12 2.07
N PHE A 418 10.72 -21.63 1.34
CA PHE A 418 10.91 -21.88 -0.09
C PHE A 418 12.21 -22.63 -0.43
N GLU A 419 13.01 -23.00 0.56
CA GLU A 419 14.22 -23.82 0.40
C GLU A 419 13.88 -25.19 -0.23
N GLY A 420 14.57 -25.57 -1.30
CA GLY A 420 14.36 -26.85 -2.00
C GLY A 420 13.04 -26.98 -2.78
N THR A 421 12.25 -25.92 -2.91
CA THR A 421 10.94 -25.95 -3.58
C THR A 421 10.98 -25.59 -5.07
N ASN A 422 12.15 -25.18 -5.58
CA ASN A 422 12.38 -24.73 -6.95
C ASN A 422 11.47 -23.57 -7.41
N TYR A 423 10.89 -22.78 -6.49
CA TYR A 423 10.21 -21.53 -6.88
C TYR A 423 11.20 -20.49 -7.38
N LEU A 424 12.40 -20.44 -6.80
CA LEU A 424 13.47 -19.51 -7.17
C LEU A 424 14.79 -20.27 -7.28
N PRO A 425 15.75 -19.79 -8.09
CA PRO A 425 17.11 -20.29 -8.04
C PRO A 425 17.79 -19.88 -6.72
N ASP A 426 18.72 -20.69 -6.23
CA ASP A 426 19.40 -20.46 -4.94
C ASP A 426 20.11 -19.10 -4.87
N SER A 427 20.65 -18.64 -6.00
CA SER A 427 21.26 -17.31 -6.16
C SER A 427 20.32 -16.16 -5.78
N ILE A 428 19.02 -16.31 -6.04
CA ILE A 428 18.00 -15.33 -5.66
C ILE A 428 17.46 -15.64 -4.25
N LEU A 429 17.19 -16.90 -3.95
CA LEU A 429 16.65 -17.33 -2.65
C LEU A 429 17.57 -16.97 -1.48
N TYR A 430 18.88 -16.88 -1.69
CA TYR A 430 19.87 -16.50 -0.66
C TYR A 430 20.60 -15.19 -0.94
N ARG A 431 20.13 -14.38 -1.91
CA ARG A 431 20.63 -13.02 -2.16
C ARG A 431 20.48 -12.16 -0.91
N GLU A 432 21.49 -11.33 -0.60
CA GLU A 432 21.39 -10.35 0.49
C GLU A 432 20.34 -9.28 0.21
N LYS A 433 19.66 -8.82 1.27
CA LYS A 433 18.59 -7.82 1.15
C LYS A 433 19.17 -6.46 0.75
N ALA A 434 18.66 -5.86 -0.32
CA ALA A 434 18.89 -4.47 -0.68
C ALA A 434 17.59 -3.67 -0.53
N ALA A 435 17.67 -2.42 -0.06
CA ALA A 435 16.51 -1.53 0.00
C ALA A 435 16.19 -1.00 -1.42
N PHE A 436 14.91 -0.82 -1.75
CA PHE A 436 14.49 -0.49 -3.12
C PHE A 436 15.17 0.78 -3.67
N SER A 437 15.20 1.86 -2.89
CA SER A 437 15.86 3.12 -3.29
C SER A 437 17.36 2.98 -3.55
N ASP A 438 17.98 1.95 -3.00
CA ASP A 438 19.40 1.66 -3.19
C ASP A 438 19.64 0.72 -4.34
N ALA A 439 18.71 -0.21 -4.56
CA ALA A 439 18.85 -1.27 -5.53
C ALA A 439 18.45 -0.83 -6.95
N VAL A 440 17.56 0.16 -7.07
CA VAL A 440 17.24 0.84 -8.35
C VAL A 440 18.46 1.61 -8.89
N GLY A 441 19.34 2.09 -8.01
CA GLY A 441 20.61 2.73 -8.37
C GLY A 441 21.08 3.66 -7.25
N HIS A 442 22.35 3.54 -6.86
CA HIS A 442 22.91 4.37 -5.79
C HIS A 442 22.85 5.86 -6.12
N SER A 443 23.11 6.16 -7.39
CA SER A 443 23.10 7.49 -7.99
C SER A 443 21.79 8.26 -7.79
N MET A 444 20.63 7.59 -7.74
CA MET A 444 19.33 8.25 -7.58
C MET A 444 19.27 9.05 -6.28
N VAL A 445 19.67 8.41 -5.17
CA VAL A 445 19.69 9.05 -3.84
C VAL A 445 20.71 10.18 -3.82
N ASP A 446 21.86 9.98 -4.44
CA ASP A 446 22.92 11.01 -4.51
C ASP A 446 22.49 12.22 -5.35
N HIS A 447 21.73 12.01 -6.43
CA HIS A 447 21.16 13.08 -7.23
C HIS A 447 20.14 13.91 -6.46
N LEU A 448 19.27 13.27 -5.68
CA LEU A 448 18.28 13.96 -4.84
C LEU A 448 18.97 14.78 -3.73
N LYS A 449 19.96 14.20 -3.05
CA LYS A 449 20.78 14.91 -2.06
C LYS A 449 21.52 16.09 -2.68
N ALA A 450 22.21 15.89 -3.80
CA ALA A 450 22.93 16.95 -4.49
C ALA A 450 22.00 18.08 -4.96
N PHE A 451 20.78 17.74 -5.40
CA PHE A 451 19.77 18.73 -5.74
C PHE A 451 19.34 19.54 -4.51
N ALA A 452 19.08 18.89 -3.37
CA ALA A 452 18.77 19.60 -2.12
C ALA A 452 19.92 20.48 -1.62
N GLU A 453 21.17 20.01 -1.69
CA GLU A 453 22.38 20.80 -1.38
C GLU A 453 22.49 22.05 -2.26
N SER A 454 22.06 21.99 -3.52
CA SER A 454 22.06 23.16 -4.41
C SER A 454 20.98 24.20 -4.08
N LYS A 455 19.98 23.83 -3.26
CA LYS A 455 18.81 24.66 -2.94
C LYS A 455 18.85 25.28 -1.55
N TYR A 456 19.50 24.62 -0.60
CA TYR A 456 19.47 25.00 0.81
C TYR A 456 20.88 25.14 1.41
N SER A 457 21.06 26.17 2.23
CA SER A 457 22.24 26.35 3.06
C SER A 457 22.10 25.62 4.40
N ASP A 458 23.19 25.50 5.15
CA ASP A 458 23.15 24.95 6.52
C ASP A 458 22.36 25.87 7.47
N GLU A 459 22.32 27.18 7.19
CA GLU A 459 21.51 28.15 7.93
C GLU A 459 20.02 27.91 7.71
N ASP A 460 19.60 27.59 6.47
CA ASP A 460 18.21 27.24 6.17
C ASP A 460 17.78 26.00 6.94
N LEU A 461 18.64 24.97 6.98
CA LEU A 461 18.39 23.76 7.77
C LEU A 461 18.32 24.04 9.27
N ALA A 462 19.22 24.88 9.81
CA ALA A 462 19.19 25.25 11.22
C ALA A 462 17.90 25.98 11.63
N LYS A 463 17.31 26.75 10.70
CA LYS A 463 16.01 27.43 10.87
C LYS A 463 14.81 26.52 10.63
N ALA A 464 14.99 25.31 10.09
CA ALA A 464 13.89 24.40 9.79
C ALA A 464 13.04 24.08 11.03
N LYS A 465 13.62 24.01 12.22
CA LYS A 465 12.89 23.79 13.49
C LYS A 465 11.91 24.90 13.85
N GLU A 466 12.19 26.13 13.42
CA GLU A 466 11.33 27.30 13.66
C GLU A 466 10.15 27.29 12.68
N LYS A 467 10.43 26.91 11.43
CA LYS A 467 9.43 26.80 10.37
C LYS A 467 8.53 25.56 10.53
N TYR A 468 9.11 24.44 10.94
CA TYR A 468 8.48 23.13 11.00
C TYR A 468 8.77 22.45 12.35
N PRO A 469 8.02 22.79 13.42
CA PRO A 469 8.25 22.23 14.74
C PRO A 469 7.81 20.76 14.88
N TYR A 470 6.91 20.28 14.02
CA TYR A 470 6.47 18.88 13.96
C TYR A 470 7.16 18.18 12.78
N GLY A 471 7.75 17.00 13.02
CA GLY A 471 8.49 16.28 11.99
C GLY A 471 9.65 17.11 11.44
N THR A 472 10.42 17.73 12.34
CA THR A 472 11.46 18.71 11.99
C THR A 472 12.48 18.13 11.00
N PRO A 473 12.67 18.74 9.82
CA PRO A 473 13.72 18.35 8.90
C PRO A 473 15.11 18.37 9.55
N PHE A 474 15.86 17.29 9.37
CA PHE A 474 17.22 17.12 9.92
C PHE A 474 18.30 16.97 8.85
N THR A 475 17.91 16.97 7.57
CA THR A 475 18.78 17.07 6.39
C THR A 475 18.21 18.08 5.40
N LYS A 476 19.04 18.64 4.51
CA LYS A 476 18.56 19.52 3.43
C LYS A 476 17.59 18.82 2.49
N GLU A 477 17.77 17.51 2.30
CA GLU A 477 16.83 16.68 1.53
C GLU A 477 15.46 16.62 2.21
N SER A 478 15.41 16.33 3.52
CA SER A 478 14.14 16.37 4.26
C SER A 478 13.50 17.77 4.27
N LEU A 479 14.31 18.83 4.23
CA LEU A 479 13.82 20.20 4.15
C LEU A 479 13.22 20.49 2.76
N LEU A 480 13.89 20.07 1.69
CA LEU A 480 13.37 20.14 0.33
C LEU A 480 12.01 19.44 0.23
N TYR A 481 11.92 18.21 0.72
CA TYR A 481 10.68 17.43 0.67
C TYR A 481 9.58 18.08 1.50
N ARG A 482 9.93 18.60 2.69
CA ARG A 482 8.97 19.30 3.55
C ARG A 482 8.46 20.59 2.91
N ASP A 483 9.32 21.38 2.30
CA ASP A 483 8.92 22.60 1.58
C ASP A 483 7.96 22.29 0.42
N ILE A 484 8.23 21.23 -0.34
CA ILE A 484 7.34 20.77 -1.42
C ILE A 484 6.01 20.26 -0.86
N PHE A 485 6.03 19.48 0.22
CA PHE A 485 4.81 19.01 0.88
C PHE A 485 3.94 20.19 1.34
N GLU A 486 4.52 21.17 2.01
CA GLU A 486 3.79 22.34 2.55
C GLU A 486 3.28 23.28 1.45
N LYS A 487 3.87 23.24 0.24
CA LYS A 487 3.33 23.92 -0.95
C LYS A 487 1.94 23.39 -1.33
N PHE A 488 1.70 22.09 -1.18
CA PHE A 488 0.44 21.43 -1.55
C PHE A 488 -0.50 21.20 -0.38
N TYR A 489 0.06 20.95 0.80
CA TYR A 489 -0.66 20.52 2.00
C TYR A 489 -0.27 21.35 3.22
N PRO A 490 -0.50 22.68 3.17
CA PRO A 490 -0.05 23.59 4.23
C PRO A 490 -0.64 23.21 5.59
N GLY A 491 0.23 23.01 6.57
CA GLY A 491 -0.14 22.70 7.95
C GLY A 491 -0.67 21.27 8.18
N GLN A 492 -0.52 20.36 7.21
CA GLN A 492 -1.07 19.00 7.28
C GLN A 492 -0.03 17.93 7.66
N SER A 493 1.12 18.36 8.19
CA SER A 493 2.23 17.44 8.46
C SER A 493 1.92 16.31 9.45
N HIS A 494 0.88 16.45 10.28
CA HIS A 494 0.45 15.46 11.28
C HIS A 494 -0.17 14.19 10.69
N TRP A 495 -0.38 14.13 9.36
CA TRP A 495 -0.82 12.89 8.69
C TRP A 495 0.21 11.77 8.78
N ILE A 496 1.49 12.13 8.95
CA ILE A 496 2.61 11.19 9.05
C ILE A 496 3.19 11.33 10.45
N LYS A 497 3.33 10.21 11.15
CA LYS A 497 3.70 10.20 12.58
C LYS A 497 5.12 10.72 12.85
N ASP A 498 6.09 10.29 12.05
CA ASP A 498 7.49 10.69 12.10
C ASP A 498 8.18 10.27 10.79
N PHE A 499 9.46 10.58 10.61
CA PHE A 499 10.25 9.97 9.55
C PHE A 499 10.37 8.45 9.75
N TRP A 500 10.25 7.69 8.67
CA TRP A 500 10.59 6.28 8.70
C TRP A 500 12.10 6.16 8.91
N MET A 501 12.50 5.56 10.04
CA MET A 501 13.89 5.35 10.42
C MET A 501 14.08 3.95 11.02
N PRO A 502 15.30 3.37 10.91
CA PRO A 502 15.73 2.28 11.78
C PRO A 502 15.48 2.60 13.25
N ASN A 503 15.25 1.56 14.07
CA ASN A 503 15.01 1.75 15.49
C ASN A 503 16.26 2.31 16.19
N LYS A 504 16.24 3.60 16.53
CA LYS A 504 17.41 4.33 17.08
C LYS A 504 17.86 3.81 18.45
N GLU A 505 17.01 3.06 19.16
CA GLU A 505 17.34 2.48 20.46
C GLU A 505 18.21 1.22 20.34
N TRP A 506 18.27 0.61 19.15
CA TRP A 506 19.08 -0.58 18.90
C TRP A 506 20.52 -0.22 18.54
N GLU A 507 21.46 -1.07 18.98
CA GLU A 507 22.87 -0.89 18.71
C GLU A 507 23.14 -0.86 17.20
N GLY A 508 23.92 0.13 16.73
CA GLY A 508 24.23 0.30 15.30
C GLY A 508 23.12 0.92 14.44
N CYS A 509 21.96 1.28 15.03
CA CYS A 509 20.81 1.81 14.30
C CYS A 509 20.52 3.31 14.53
N ASN A 510 21.26 3.98 15.42
CA ASN A 510 21.13 5.43 15.63
C ASN A 510 21.85 6.22 14.51
N VAL A 511 21.18 6.34 13.37
CA VAL A 511 21.69 6.99 12.15
C VAL A 511 20.82 8.18 11.74
N ASN A 512 21.39 9.08 10.92
CA ASN A 512 20.72 10.26 10.36
C ASN A 512 20.42 10.11 8.86
N ASP A 513 20.45 8.88 8.33
CA ASP A 513 19.94 8.54 7.00
C ASP A 513 19.13 7.25 7.13
N PRO A 514 17.90 7.18 6.59
CA PRO A 514 17.11 5.96 6.68
C PRO A 514 17.60 4.81 5.77
N SER A 515 18.52 5.09 4.84
CA SER A 515 19.07 4.07 3.93
C SER A 515 19.77 2.96 4.69
N ALA A 516 19.61 1.73 4.22
CA ALA A 516 20.35 0.59 4.77
C ALA A 516 21.87 0.71 4.55
N ARG A 517 22.33 1.58 3.63
CA ARG A 517 23.75 1.83 3.32
C ARG A 517 24.58 2.32 4.50
N VAL A 518 23.95 2.99 5.47
CA VAL A 518 24.65 3.54 6.64
C VAL A 518 24.70 2.56 7.82
N LEU A 519 24.10 1.37 7.68
CA LEU A 519 24.13 0.34 8.70
C LEU A 519 25.41 -0.50 8.58
N GLY A 520 25.98 -0.89 9.73
CA GLY A 520 27.23 -1.66 9.77
C GLY A 520 27.15 -3.04 9.09
N ASN A 521 25.95 -3.59 8.91
CA ASN A 521 25.73 -4.86 8.23
C ASN A 521 25.46 -4.71 6.72
N TYR A 522 25.63 -3.53 6.11
CA TYR A 522 25.29 -3.29 4.70
C TYR A 522 25.98 -4.28 3.73
N GLY A 523 27.18 -4.75 4.04
CA GLY A 523 27.74 -5.97 3.42
C GLY A 523 27.79 -5.95 1.89
N ASP A 524 27.45 -7.08 1.28
CA ASP A 524 27.46 -7.27 -0.18
C ASP A 524 26.13 -6.84 -0.83
N SER A 525 25.14 -6.35 -0.06
CA SER A 525 23.85 -5.87 -0.57
C SER A 525 23.93 -4.74 -1.59
N GLY A 526 25.04 -4.01 -1.64
CA GLY A 526 25.28 -2.91 -2.58
C GLY A 526 26.35 -3.20 -3.64
N LYS A 527 26.78 -4.46 -3.79
CA LYS A 527 27.80 -4.88 -4.75
C LYS A 527 27.22 -5.55 -5.99
#